data_AF-A0A8C4V025-F1
#
_entry.id   AF-A0A8C4V025-F1
#
_cell.length_a   1.000
_cell.length_b   1.000
_cell.length_c   1.000
_cell.angle_alpha   90.00
_cell.angle_beta   90.00
_cell.angle_gamma   90.00
#
_symmetry.space_group_name_H-M   'P 1'
#
loop_
_entity.id
_entity.type
_entity.pdbx_description
1 polymer ?
#
loop_
_entity_poly.entity_id
_entity_poly.type
_entity_poly.pdbx_seq_one_letter_code
_entity_poly.pdbx_strand_id
1 'polypeptide(L)'
;MARRAVLFGLGGVLLRPGLQHFLGSCERDCALPRNFLQEIMFASGSDGPYAKAMRGQITLTQLLSLMEEGCRQHASASGITLPPTFSVTQAFEEMTAKGMINAPLLQAARVLRRNGLKTGILTNNWVDDSAGRLFTATLMNLLHRHFDLVIESCRLGVQKPDPKIYTYALDVLQAKPQELLTQEEPLPTACDPSVVSHGYVPIRPGIQLHFVEMGHGPVICLCHGFPESWLSWRYQIPALADAGFRVIAVEMKGYGESTAPPDVKEYSQEQICKDLVVFLDKLGIPQAVLVGHDWGGAVVWNMALFYPERVRAVASLNTPYRPADPTVDIVEKMKTYPTFEYQFYFQEPGIAEAELEKDIGRTLKVLIRSVRQEDRLPFTLNFHKVWERGGLLVGFPEDPPASQILHGPELQYYIQRFKKSGFSGPLNWYRNMRPNWHWALSAKDRKITMPALMVTAGKDVVLHPSLSRGMEEWIPQLHREHIEECGHWTQMERYCRQRGTRPRSIGAGLPCVPGVAGSHPSFVLCPQAGGGEQDPGEMAGGAPPRHPPAQDLQAVSRTGRQSPALCLPPPWPDFAFRVGFLPLGLDLYFF
;
A
#
# COMPACT_ATOMS: atom_id res chain seq x y z
N MET A 1 32.10 13.55 -0.89
CA MET A 1 32.61 13.96 0.43
C MET A 1 32.46 12.80 1.39
N ALA A 2 33.35 12.64 2.37
CA ALA A 2 33.19 11.61 3.40
C ALA A 2 32.02 11.96 4.34
N ARG A 3 31.24 10.94 4.77
CA ARG A 3 30.24 11.12 5.82
C ARG A 3 30.95 11.27 7.16
N ARG A 4 30.44 12.15 8.04
CA ARG A 4 31.04 12.46 9.34
C ARG A 4 30.09 12.29 10.51
N ALA A 5 28.78 12.29 10.27
CA ALA A 5 27.77 12.12 11.32
C ALA A 5 26.60 11.23 10.89
N VAL A 6 25.97 10.56 11.87
CA VAL A 6 24.75 9.74 11.69
C VAL A 6 23.75 10.07 12.80
N LEU A 7 22.53 10.43 12.43
CA LEU A 7 21.39 10.60 13.33
C LEU A 7 20.40 9.45 13.20
N PHE A 8 19.98 8.90 14.33
CA PHE A 8 19.03 7.79 14.45
C PHE A 8 17.71 8.28 15.06
N GLY A 9 16.58 7.83 14.53
CA GLY A 9 15.30 7.88 15.25
C GLY A 9 15.30 6.97 16.48
N LEU A 10 14.38 7.21 17.43
CA LEU A 10 14.15 6.31 18.56
C LEU A 10 12.98 5.35 18.29
N GLY A 11 11.74 5.84 18.34
CA GLY A 11 10.55 5.02 18.08
C GLY A 11 10.56 4.40 16.68
N GLY A 12 10.24 3.10 16.60
CA GLY A 12 10.28 2.30 15.37
C GLY A 12 11.69 1.95 14.87
N VAL A 13 12.72 2.69 15.28
CA VAL A 13 14.11 2.57 14.80
C VAL A 13 14.99 1.83 15.83
N LEU A 14 15.34 2.52 16.92
CA LEU A 14 16.15 1.98 18.03
C LEU A 14 15.28 1.31 19.11
N LEU A 15 14.02 1.71 19.27
CA LEU A 15 13.03 1.06 20.15
C LEU A 15 11.92 0.49 19.26
N ARG A 16 11.65 -0.82 19.40
CA ARG A 16 10.68 -1.57 18.59
C ARG A 16 9.82 -2.49 19.46
N PRO A 17 8.51 -2.68 19.15
CA PRO A 17 7.71 -1.94 18.16
C PRO A 17 7.61 -0.43 18.44
N GLY A 18 7.15 0.36 17.47
CA GLY A 18 6.90 1.79 17.64
C GLY A 18 5.52 2.07 18.26
N LEU A 19 5.29 3.29 18.76
CA LEU A 19 4.02 3.70 19.39
C LEU A 19 2.78 3.34 18.57
N GLN A 20 2.82 3.54 17.25
CA GLN A 20 1.71 3.29 16.33
C GLN A 20 1.26 1.82 16.32
N HIS A 21 2.16 0.86 16.57
CA HIS A 21 1.82 -0.56 16.73
C HIS A 21 0.95 -0.79 17.97
N PHE A 22 1.28 -0.15 19.09
CA PHE A 22 0.55 -0.30 20.36
C PHE A 22 -0.81 0.41 20.33
N LEU A 23 -0.91 1.58 19.68
CA LEU A 23 -2.20 2.22 19.42
C LEU A 23 -3.09 1.30 18.56
N GLY A 24 -2.56 0.73 17.48
CA GLY A 24 -3.31 -0.21 16.63
C GLY A 24 -3.70 -1.52 17.34
N SER A 25 -2.92 -2.00 18.31
CA SER A 25 -3.33 -3.12 19.17
C SER A 25 -4.48 -2.73 20.10
N CYS A 26 -4.38 -1.58 20.78
CA CYS A 26 -5.45 -1.07 21.64
C CYS A 26 -6.77 -0.86 20.86
N GLU A 27 -6.71 -0.33 19.63
CA GLU A 27 -7.87 -0.22 18.74
C GLU A 27 -8.51 -1.58 18.45
N ARG A 28 -7.71 -2.62 18.11
CA ARG A 28 -8.22 -3.98 17.88
C ARG A 28 -8.81 -4.62 19.13
N ASP A 29 -8.10 -4.55 20.25
CA ASP A 29 -8.48 -5.19 21.51
C ASP A 29 -9.75 -4.56 22.10
N CYS A 30 -9.99 -3.27 21.84
CA CYS A 30 -11.20 -2.55 22.22
C CYS A 30 -12.29 -2.53 21.12
N ALA A 31 -12.09 -3.24 20.00
CA ALA A 31 -12.99 -3.27 18.83
C ALA A 31 -13.37 -1.88 18.28
N LEU A 32 -12.44 -0.92 18.35
CA LEU A 32 -12.63 0.45 17.88
C LEU A 32 -12.39 0.56 16.36
N PRO A 33 -12.96 1.59 15.70
CA PRO A 33 -12.60 1.90 14.32
C PRO A 33 -11.10 2.11 14.14
N ARG A 34 -10.57 1.64 13.02
CA ARG A 34 -9.14 1.73 12.74
C ARG A 34 -8.69 3.19 12.59
N ASN A 35 -7.55 3.53 13.18
CA ASN A 35 -6.99 4.88 13.34
C ASN A 35 -7.75 5.80 14.30
N PHE A 36 -8.79 5.35 15.01
CA PHE A 36 -9.52 6.15 16.01
C PHE A 36 -8.59 6.89 16.98
N LEU A 37 -7.57 6.21 17.53
CA LEU A 37 -6.61 6.82 18.46
C LEU A 37 -5.64 7.76 17.75
N GLN A 38 -5.29 7.48 16.49
CA GLN A 38 -4.41 8.33 15.69
C GLN A 38 -5.11 9.63 15.29
N GLU A 39 -6.37 9.58 14.91
CA GLU A 39 -7.16 10.77 14.59
C GLU A 39 -7.21 11.71 15.80
N ILE A 40 -7.51 11.19 16.99
CA ILE A 40 -7.53 11.99 18.23
C ILE A 40 -6.13 12.52 18.59
N MET A 41 -5.08 11.71 18.39
CA MET A 41 -3.69 12.11 18.63
C MET A 41 -3.26 13.29 17.74
N PHE A 42 -3.75 13.36 16.49
CA PHE A 42 -3.30 14.32 15.48
C PHE A 42 -4.33 15.39 15.07
N ALA A 43 -5.60 15.31 15.53
CA ALA A 43 -6.73 16.13 15.08
C ALA A 43 -6.46 17.64 15.06
N SER A 44 -5.74 18.15 16.06
CA SER A 44 -5.46 19.59 16.23
C SER A 44 -4.06 20.01 15.75
N GLY A 45 -3.38 19.19 14.96
CA GLY A 45 -2.13 19.52 14.28
C GLY A 45 -1.03 20.04 15.22
N SER A 46 -0.49 21.23 14.92
CA SER A 46 0.58 21.87 15.70
C SER A 46 0.21 22.22 17.13
N ASP A 47 -1.08 22.41 17.42
CA ASP A 47 -1.58 22.97 18.68
C ASP A 47 -2.31 21.93 19.55
N GLY A 48 -2.39 20.70 19.06
CA GLY A 48 -2.97 19.57 19.77
C GLY A 48 -2.17 19.09 20.98
N PRO A 49 -2.80 18.33 21.90
CA PRO A 49 -2.13 17.78 23.09
C PRO A 49 -0.84 17.04 22.76
N TYR A 50 -0.84 16.20 21.72
CA TYR A 50 0.34 15.45 21.32
C TYR A 50 1.51 16.36 20.92
N ALA A 51 1.27 17.36 20.06
CA ALA A 51 2.31 18.31 19.64
C ALA A 51 2.80 19.20 20.81
N LYS A 52 1.93 19.53 21.76
CA LYS A 52 2.30 20.19 23.03
C LYS A 52 3.22 19.30 23.87
N ALA A 53 2.89 18.02 24.03
CA ALA A 53 3.70 17.05 24.76
C ALA A 53 5.07 16.82 24.10
N MET A 54 5.11 16.71 22.76
CA MET A 54 6.37 16.58 22.01
C MET A 54 7.28 17.81 22.18
N ARG A 55 6.73 18.99 22.48
CA ARG A 55 7.49 20.21 22.80
C ARG A 55 7.68 20.45 24.30
N GLY A 56 7.33 19.48 25.15
CA GLY A 56 7.49 19.58 26.61
C GLY A 56 6.57 20.62 27.27
N GLN A 57 5.52 21.08 26.58
CA GLN A 57 4.56 22.06 27.09
C GLN A 57 3.53 21.41 28.04
N ILE A 58 3.34 20.09 27.94
CA ILE A 58 2.58 19.25 28.87
C ILE A 58 3.33 17.93 29.11
N THR A 59 3.01 17.22 30.19
CA THR A 59 3.58 15.92 30.54
C THR A 59 2.85 14.75 29.87
N LEU A 60 3.37 13.53 30.02
CA LEU A 60 2.71 12.30 29.55
C LEU A 60 1.36 12.10 30.22
N THR A 61 1.26 12.23 31.55
CA THR A 61 0.00 12.01 32.28
C THR A 61 -1.07 13.02 31.84
N GLN A 62 -0.68 14.27 31.56
CA GLN A 62 -1.55 15.29 30.98
C GLN A 62 -1.97 14.95 29.54
N LEU A 63 -1.05 14.47 28.71
CA LEU A 63 -1.34 14.00 27.34
C LEU A 63 -2.37 12.86 27.35
N LEU A 64 -2.15 11.82 28.17
CA LEU A 64 -3.03 10.66 28.25
C LEU A 64 -4.44 11.05 28.70
N SER A 65 -4.55 11.94 29.70
CA SER A 65 -5.83 12.46 30.18
C SER A 65 -6.62 13.20 29.07
N LEU A 66 -5.94 14.08 28.32
CA LEU A 66 -6.54 14.82 27.20
C LEU A 66 -6.88 13.90 26.02
N MET A 67 -6.08 12.87 25.76
CA MET A 67 -6.37 11.86 24.75
C MET A 67 -7.60 11.04 25.13
N GLU A 68 -7.72 10.55 26.36
CA GLU A 68 -8.90 9.82 26.80
C GLU A 68 -10.18 10.68 26.77
N GLU A 69 -10.08 11.96 27.11
CA GLU A 69 -11.21 12.89 26.96
C GLU A 69 -11.60 13.05 25.49
N GLY A 70 -10.62 13.24 24.59
CA GLY A 70 -10.84 13.26 23.14
C GLY A 70 -11.45 11.96 22.62
N CYS A 71 -11.08 10.80 23.18
CA CYS A 71 -11.70 9.50 22.88
C CYS A 71 -13.17 9.48 23.28
N ARG A 72 -13.51 9.90 24.50
CA ARG A 72 -14.91 9.95 24.95
C ARG A 72 -15.75 10.92 24.12
N GLN A 73 -15.22 12.09 23.79
CA GLN A 73 -15.89 13.10 22.96
C GLN A 73 -16.10 12.60 21.52
N HIS A 74 -15.05 12.09 20.86
CA HIS A 74 -15.14 11.59 19.49
C HIS A 74 -16.02 10.33 19.39
N ALA A 75 -15.93 9.41 20.36
CA ALA A 75 -16.80 8.24 20.40
C ALA A 75 -18.28 8.64 20.53
N SER A 76 -18.61 9.55 21.43
CA SER A 76 -19.96 10.10 21.60
C SER A 76 -20.48 10.80 20.33
N ALA A 77 -19.64 11.58 19.65
CA ALA A 77 -19.99 12.27 18.41
C ALA A 77 -20.20 11.31 17.22
N SER A 78 -19.45 10.21 17.19
CA SER A 78 -19.45 9.23 16.09
C SER A 78 -20.34 8.00 16.36
N GLY A 79 -21.10 7.98 17.46
CA GLY A 79 -21.99 6.86 17.83
C GLY A 79 -21.26 5.58 18.26
N ILE A 80 -19.99 5.69 18.65
CA ILE A 80 -19.14 4.55 19.06
C ILE A 80 -19.28 4.37 20.59
N THR A 81 -19.50 3.14 21.03
CA THR A 81 -19.45 2.78 22.45
C THR A 81 -18.04 2.32 22.81
N LEU A 82 -17.33 3.08 23.66
CA LEU A 82 -16.07 2.63 24.23
C LEU A 82 -16.32 1.49 25.25
N PRO A 83 -15.58 0.37 25.19
CA PRO A 83 -15.74 -0.70 26.18
C PRO A 83 -15.27 -0.23 27.57
N PRO A 84 -15.81 -0.78 28.69
CA PRO A 84 -15.40 -0.41 30.05
C PRO A 84 -13.91 -0.64 30.36
N THR A 85 -13.24 -1.47 29.55
CA THR A 85 -11.79 -1.78 29.63
C THR A 85 -10.93 -0.81 28.80
N PHE A 86 -11.52 0.14 28.08
CA PHE A 86 -10.75 1.07 27.24
C PHE A 86 -9.88 2.01 28.08
N SER A 87 -8.57 1.99 27.83
CA SER A 87 -7.63 2.97 28.39
C SER A 87 -6.53 3.28 27.38
N VAL A 88 -6.32 4.57 27.11
CA VAL A 88 -5.17 5.03 26.32
C VAL A 88 -3.87 4.81 27.10
N THR A 89 -3.93 4.92 28.43
CA THR A 89 -2.79 4.69 29.33
C THR A 89 -2.22 3.29 29.16
N GLN A 90 -3.09 2.26 29.06
CA GLN A 90 -2.65 0.87 28.84
C GLN A 90 -1.79 0.71 27.57
N ALA A 91 -2.13 1.39 26.47
CA ALA A 91 -1.34 1.31 25.23
C ALA A 91 0.11 1.82 25.40
N PHE A 92 0.30 2.86 26.23
CA PHE A 92 1.62 3.41 26.54
C PHE A 92 2.37 2.58 27.60
N GLU A 93 1.66 1.99 28.56
CA GLU A 93 2.22 1.03 29.52
C GLU A 93 2.68 -0.25 28.82
N GLU A 94 1.91 -0.76 27.85
CA GLU A 94 2.31 -1.90 27.03
C GLU A 94 3.50 -1.58 26.13
N MET A 95 3.59 -0.38 25.55
CA MET A 95 4.78 0.07 24.83
C MET A 95 6.01 0.08 25.77
N THR A 96 5.83 0.48 27.02
CA THR A 96 6.89 0.51 28.04
C THR A 96 7.32 -0.90 28.45
N ALA A 97 6.37 -1.83 28.59
CA ALA A 97 6.62 -3.21 29.02
C ALA A 97 7.16 -4.12 27.90
N LYS A 98 6.69 -3.94 26.65
CA LYS A 98 7.02 -4.77 25.49
C LYS A 98 8.05 -4.12 24.55
N GLY A 99 8.42 -2.86 24.79
CA GLY A 99 9.38 -2.11 23.97
C GLY A 99 10.81 -2.64 24.10
N MET A 100 11.34 -3.20 23.02
CA MET A 100 12.69 -3.77 22.96
C MET A 100 13.67 -2.84 22.24
N ILE A 101 14.90 -2.78 22.74
CA ILE A 101 15.99 -2.11 22.03
C ILE A 101 16.43 -2.96 20.85
N ASN A 102 16.53 -2.33 19.67
CA ASN A 102 17.09 -2.90 18.46
C ASN A 102 18.62 -3.08 18.62
N ALA A 103 19.02 -4.17 19.27
CA ALA A 103 20.42 -4.45 19.62
C ALA A 103 21.37 -4.47 18.39
N PRO A 104 21.00 -5.03 17.22
CA PRO A 104 21.80 -4.91 16.00
C PRO A 104 22.06 -3.44 15.60
N LEU A 105 21.04 -2.58 15.67
CA LEU A 105 21.19 -1.16 15.31
C LEU A 105 22.00 -0.36 16.35
N LEU A 106 21.82 -0.66 17.64
CA LEU A 106 22.67 -0.10 18.70
C LEU A 106 24.14 -0.52 18.52
N GLN A 107 24.39 -1.77 18.12
CA GLN A 107 25.73 -2.25 17.83
C GLN A 107 26.31 -1.59 16.57
N ALA A 108 25.50 -1.39 15.52
CA ALA A 108 25.92 -0.64 14.32
C ALA A 108 26.30 0.80 14.68
N ALA A 109 25.52 1.49 15.51
CA ALA A 109 25.86 2.83 16.00
C ALA A 109 27.21 2.84 16.77
N ARG A 110 27.44 1.85 17.66
CA ARG A 110 28.74 1.71 18.36
C ARG A 110 29.91 1.47 17.41
N VAL A 111 29.71 0.69 16.34
CA VAL A 111 30.74 0.45 15.31
C VAL A 111 31.02 1.73 14.52
N LEU A 112 30.00 2.47 14.08
CA LEU A 112 30.15 3.75 13.38
C LEU A 112 30.93 4.76 14.25
N ARG A 113 30.57 4.86 15.54
CA ARG A 113 31.25 5.71 16.52
C ARG A 113 32.72 5.33 16.72
N ARG A 114 33.01 4.03 16.84
CA ARG A 114 34.39 3.52 16.95
C ARG A 114 35.24 3.81 15.70
N ASN A 115 34.61 3.90 14.52
CA ASN A 115 35.26 4.27 13.27
C ASN A 115 35.29 5.80 13.01
N GLY A 116 35.05 6.62 14.04
CA GLY A 116 35.26 8.07 13.99
C GLY A 116 34.09 8.90 13.46
N LEU A 117 32.94 8.29 13.13
CA LEU A 117 31.72 9.06 12.85
C LEU A 117 31.09 9.55 14.16
N LYS A 118 30.59 10.78 14.16
CA LYS A 118 29.72 11.27 15.24
C LYS A 118 28.36 10.59 15.15
N THR A 119 27.83 10.16 16.27
CA THR A 119 26.55 9.44 16.34
C THR A 119 25.58 10.19 17.25
N GLY A 120 24.34 10.36 16.81
CA GLY A 120 23.33 11.00 17.64
C GLY A 120 21.93 10.43 17.47
N ILE A 121 21.05 10.73 18.42
CA ILE A 121 19.63 10.37 18.36
C ILE A 121 18.80 11.64 18.20
N LEU A 122 17.74 11.55 17.39
CA LEU A 122 16.77 12.61 17.16
C LEU A 122 15.35 12.07 17.33
N THR A 123 14.79 12.23 18.53
CA THR A 123 13.47 11.70 18.88
C THR A 123 12.41 12.77 19.05
N ASN A 124 11.19 12.46 18.61
CA ASN A 124 10.00 13.08 19.16
C ASN A 124 9.65 12.29 20.43
N ASN A 125 9.67 12.93 21.59
CA ASN A 125 9.35 12.34 22.88
C ASN A 125 8.73 13.40 23.80
N TRP A 126 8.30 12.97 24.98
CA TRP A 126 7.54 13.76 25.96
C TRP A 126 8.25 13.79 27.32
N VAL A 127 7.77 14.63 28.23
CA VAL A 127 8.19 14.59 29.64
C VAL A 127 7.39 13.50 30.35
N ASP A 128 8.04 12.39 30.67
CA ASP A 128 7.41 11.24 31.33
C ASP A 128 7.39 11.43 32.86
N ASP A 129 6.19 11.67 33.39
CA ASP A 129 5.87 11.80 34.81
C ASP A 129 5.11 10.57 35.36
N SER A 130 4.90 9.54 34.54
CA SER A 130 4.08 8.37 34.86
C SER A 130 4.71 7.45 35.92
N ALA A 131 3.99 6.39 36.31
CA ALA A 131 4.57 5.28 37.07
C ALA A 131 5.70 4.56 36.29
N GLY A 132 5.60 4.51 34.96
CA GLY A 132 6.59 3.88 34.07
C GLY A 132 7.89 4.66 33.87
N ARG A 133 7.99 5.91 34.35
CA ARG A 133 9.12 6.84 34.08
C ARG A 133 10.53 6.29 34.36
N LEU A 134 10.67 5.29 35.23
CA LEU A 134 11.95 4.64 35.51
C LEU A 134 12.49 3.89 34.27
N PHE A 135 11.62 3.30 33.45
CA PHE A 135 12.01 2.69 32.17
C PHE A 135 12.56 3.76 31.22
N THR A 136 11.81 4.84 31.02
CA THR A 136 12.18 5.96 30.14
C THR A 136 13.52 6.58 30.60
N ALA A 137 13.69 6.83 31.90
CA ALA A 137 14.95 7.33 32.45
C ALA A 137 16.11 6.34 32.27
N THR A 138 15.89 5.03 32.43
CA THR A 138 16.92 4.00 32.22
C THR A 138 17.31 3.90 30.76
N LEU A 139 16.34 3.96 29.84
CA LEU A 139 16.57 3.99 28.39
C LEU A 139 17.38 5.21 27.99
N MET A 140 16.97 6.43 28.38
CA MET A 140 17.72 7.65 28.01
C MET A 140 19.14 7.63 28.59
N ASN A 141 19.33 7.20 29.84
CA ASN A 141 20.66 7.03 30.43
C ASN A 141 21.55 6.04 29.65
N LEU A 142 20.98 4.95 29.12
CA LEU A 142 21.69 3.99 28.27
C LEU A 142 22.08 4.62 26.92
N LEU A 143 21.15 5.36 26.30
CA LEU A 143 21.38 6.03 25.01
C LEU A 143 22.45 7.13 25.13
N HIS A 144 22.41 7.97 26.17
CA HIS A 144 23.43 8.98 26.44
C HIS A 144 24.85 8.40 26.65
N ARG A 145 24.99 7.12 27.06
CA ARG A 145 26.29 6.44 27.13
C ARG A 145 26.80 6.00 25.76
N HIS A 146 25.90 5.57 24.88
CA HIS A 146 26.27 4.95 23.61
C HIS A 146 26.44 5.93 22.44
N PHE A 147 25.74 7.05 22.44
CA PHE A 147 25.79 8.07 21.38
C PHE A 147 26.58 9.31 21.82
N ASP A 148 27.04 10.13 20.87
CA ASP A 148 27.68 11.43 21.15
C ASP A 148 26.67 12.54 21.42
N LEU A 149 25.42 12.35 20.98
CA LEU A 149 24.33 13.30 21.14
C LEU A 149 22.98 12.56 21.29
N VAL A 150 22.10 13.04 22.15
CA VAL A 150 20.69 12.61 22.20
C VAL A 150 19.85 13.87 22.26
N ILE A 151 18.98 14.08 21.27
CA ILE A 151 18.07 15.21 21.19
C ILE A 151 16.66 14.71 21.50
N GLU A 152 16.14 15.21 22.62
CA GLU A 152 14.77 15.05 23.06
C GLU A 152 13.96 16.29 22.62
N SER A 153 12.90 16.09 21.82
CA SER A 153 12.06 17.20 21.36
C SER A 153 11.42 17.97 22.53
N CYS A 154 11.05 17.26 23.60
CA CYS A 154 10.42 17.86 24.78
C CYS A 154 11.38 18.74 25.59
N ARG A 155 12.70 18.54 25.45
CA ARG A 155 13.73 19.37 26.11
C ARG A 155 14.13 20.55 25.25
N LEU A 156 14.09 20.42 23.92
CA LEU A 156 14.41 21.52 23.00
C LEU A 156 13.22 22.45 22.73
N GLY A 157 11.99 22.04 23.06
CA GLY A 157 10.76 22.80 22.75
C GLY A 157 10.37 22.74 21.26
N VAL A 158 11.00 21.83 20.50
CA VAL A 158 10.88 21.71 19.03
C VAL A 158 10.75 20.24 18.67
N GLN A 159 9.79 19.90 17.81
CA GLN A 159 9.55 18.53 17.33
C GLN A 159 9.91 18.38 15.84
N LYS A 160 10.28 17.18 15.40
CA LYS A 160 10.28 16.84 13.97
C LYS A 160 8.86 17.02 13.40
N PRO A 161 8.69 17.54 12.18
CA PRO A 161 9.73 17.83 11.18
C PRO A 161 10.22 19.30 11.15
N ASP A 162 10.15 20.07 12.25
CA ASP A 162 10.63 21.47 12.26
C ASP A 162 12.14 21.54 11.94
N PRO A 163 12.57 22.30 10.90
CA PRO A 163 13.97 22.42 10.52
C PRO A 163 14.94 22.78 11.65
N LYS A 164 14.49 23.51 12.68
CA LYS A 164 15.33 23.94 13.81
C LYS A 164 15.92 22.75 14.57
N ILE A 165 15.20 21.64 14.72
CA ILE A 165 15.68 20.46 15.45
C ILE A 165 16.88 19.81 14.74
N TYR A 166 16.91 19.88 13.41
CA TYR A 166 17.99 19.36 12.56
C TYR A 166 19.17 20.34 12.48
N THR A 167 18.90 21.64 12.43
CA THR A 167 19.95 22.68 12.50
C THR A 167 20.71 22.55 13.81
N TYR A 168 20.00 22.48 14.94
CA TYR A 168 20.60 22.21 16.26
C TYR A 168 21.45 20.93 16.27
N ALA A 169 20.95 19.85 15.67
CA ALA A 169 21.70 18.60 15.56
C ALA A 169 23.01 18.74 14.75
N LEU A 170 22.97 19.43 13.61
CA LEU A 170 24.14 19.69 12.77
C LEU A 170 25.18 20.55 13.49
N ASP A 171 24.74 21.60 14.19
CA ASP A 171 25.60 22.51 14.94
C ASP A 171 26.33 21.78 16.07
N VAL A 172 25.61 20.98 16.88
CA VAL A 172 26.19 20.21 18.00
C VAL A 172 27.09 19.07 17.51
N LEU A 173 26.75 18.42 16.38
CA LEU A 173 27.59 17.40 15.75
C LEU A 173 28.78 17.99 14.95
N GLN A 174 28.84 19.32 14.78
CA GLN A 174 29.81 20.05 13.97
C GLN A 174 29.93 19.50 12.53
N ALA A 175 28.77 19.16 11.95
CA ALA A 175 28.67 18.50 10.65
C ALA A 175 27.89 19.36 9.65
N LYS A 176 28.29 19.32 8.38
CA LYS A 176 27.51 19.93 7.29
C LYS A 176 26.35 19.01 6.87
N PRO A 177 25.24 19.54 6.30
CA PRO A 177 24.11 18.72 5.85
C PRO A 177 24.49 17.54 4.93
N GLN A 178 25.51 17.72 4.08
CA GLN A 178 25.99 16.68 3.16
C GLN A 178 26.81 15.58 3.87
N GLU A 179 27.40 15.89 5.03
CA GLU A 179 28.21 14.97 5.84
C GLU A 179 27.35 14.13 6.80
N LEU A 180 26.10 14.51 7.01
CA LEU A 180 25.12 13.85 7.86
C LEU A 180 24.34 12.75 7.10
N LEU A 181 24.18 11.60 7.74
CA LEU A 181 23.17 10.59 7.40
C LEU A 181 22.02 10.67 8.43
N THR A 182 20.79 10.82 7.96
CA THR A 182 19.59 10.76 8.80
C THR A 182 18.85 9.45 8.58
N GLN A 183 18.64 8.69 9.65
CA GLN A 183 17.67 7.60 9.71
C GLN A 183 16.42 8.14 10.43
N GLU A 184 15.55 8.79 9.67
CA GLU A 184 14.19 9.11 10.10
C GLU A 184 13.33 7.84 10.15
N GLU A 185 12.01 7.96 10.29
CA GLU A 185 11.09 6.82 10.41
C GLU A 185 11.47 5.73 9.41
N PRO A 186 11.65 4.48 9.88
CA PRO A 186 12.17 3.45 9.02
C PRO A 186 11.14 3.24 7.91
N LEU A 187 11.66 3.01 6.71
CA LEU A 187 10.88 2.47 5.60
C LEU A 187 9.95 1.36 6.13
N PRO A 188 8.77 1.16 5.54
CA PRO A 188 8.04 -0.09 5.70
C PRO A 188 9.06 -1.24 5.62
N THR A 189 9.07 -2.11 6.62
CA THR A 189 10.09 -3.17 6.65
C THR A 189 9.90 -4.02 5.40
N ALA A 190 10.91 -4.15 4.53
CA ALA A 190 10.79 -5.04 3.39
C ALA A 190 10.48 -6.45 3.92
N CYS A 191 9.44 -7.11 3.40
CA CYS A 191 9.22 -8.50 3.76
C CYS A 191 10.37 -9.36 3.22
N ASP A 192 10.95 -10.16 4.10
CA ASP A 192 11.94 -11.17 3.74
C ASP A 192 11.20 -12.35 3.04
N PRO A 193 11.64 -12.82 1.87
CA PRO A 193 11.06 -13.99 1.21
C PRO A 193 10.99 -15.24 2.10
N SER A 194 11.83 -15.37 3.12
CA SER A 194 11.82 -16.51 4.04
C SER A 194 10.76 -16.44 5.15
N VAL A 195 10.10 -15.28 5.37
CA VAL A 195 9.13 -15.08 6.47
C VAL A 195 7.69 -14.87 6.01
N VAL A 196 7.45 -14.74 4.70
CA VAL A 196 6.09 -14.67 4.12
C VAL A 196 5.52 -16.07 3.92
N SER A 197 4.19 -16.22 4.01
CA SER A 197 3.54 -17.48 3.67
C SER A 197 3.53 -17.66 2.15
N HIS A 198 3.99 -18.80 1.65
CA HIS A 198 3.98 -19.14 0.22
C HIS A 198 2.80 -20.06 -0.11
N GLY A 199 1.89 -19.58 -0.96
CA GLY A 199 0.71 -20.32 -1.40
C GLY A 199 0.77 -20.68 -2.89
N TYR A 200 0.10 -21.78 -3.26
CA TYR A 200 0.07 -22.32 -4.62
C TYR A 200 -1.33 -22.78 -4.99
N VAL A 201 -1.92 -22.21 -6.04
CA VAL A 201 -3.29 -22.53 -6.50
C VAL A 201 -3.27 -23.14 -7.89
N PRO A 202 -3.61 -24.44 -8.05
CA PRO A 202 -3.87 -25.02 -9.36
C PRO A 202 -5.22 -24.49 -9.89
N ILE A 203 -5.16 -23.54 -10.82
CA ILE A 203 -6.34 -22.87 -11.39
C ILE A 203 -6.93 -23.64 -12.57
N ARG A 204 -6.09 -24.26 -13.41
CA ARG A 204 -6.47 -25.13 -14.54
C ARG A 204 -5.52 -26.33 -14.62
N PRO A 205 -5.88 -27.43 -15.31
CA PRO A 205 -4.94 -28.54 -15.52
C PRO A 205 -3.62 -28.05 -16.12
N GLY A 206 -2.51 -28.34 -15.44
CA GLY A 206 -1.18 -27.89 -15.84
C GLY A 206 -0.84 -26.41 -15.57
N ILE A 207 -1.78 -25.59 -15.07
CA ILE A 207 -1.55 -24.16 -14.75
C ILE A 207 -1.77 -23.90 -13.25
N GLN A 208 -0.70 -23.49 -12.58
CA GLN A 208 -0.68 -23.10 -11.17
C GLN A 208 -0.18 -21.66 -11.02
N LEU A 209 -0.79 -20.91 -10.11
CA LEU A 209 -0.30 -19.61 -9.67
C LEU A 209 0.31 -19.72 -8.26
N HIS A 210 1.51 -19.20 -8.12
CA HIS A 210 2.16 -18.92 -6.85
C HIS A 210 1.74 -17.53 -6.35
N PHE A 211 1.59 -17.39 -5.05
CA PHE A 211 1.39 -16.11 -4.38
C PHE A 211 2.06 -16.13 -3.01
N VAL A 212 2.34 -14.95 -2.47
CA VAL A 212 2.66 -14.81 -1.04
C VAL A 212 1.53 -14.15 -0.28
N GLU A 213 1.42 -14.50 1.00
CA GLU A 213 0.32 -14.08 1.86
C GLU A 213 0.82 -13.55 3.22
N MET A 214 0.19 -12.47 3.69
CA MET A 214 0.44 -11.89 5.01
C MET A 214 -0.80 -11.16 5.54
N GLY A 215 -1.03 -11.22 6.85
CA GLY A 215 -2.12 -10.50 7.52
C GLY A 215 -3.49 -11.19 7.44
N HIS A 216 -4.49 -10.52 8.02
CA HIS A 216 -5.87 -10.99 8.14
C HIS A 216 -6.82 -9.81 7.93
N GLY A 217 -8.08 -10.08 7.55
CA GLY A 217 -9.09 -9.06 7.28
C GLY A 217 -9.56 -9.06 5.82
N PRO A 218 -10.08 -7.94 5.30
CA PRO A 218 -10.48 -7.81 3.89
C PRO A 218 -9.30 -8.09 2.95
N VAL A 219 -9.57 -8.70 1.79
CA VAL A 219 -8.52 -9.11 0.85
C VAL A 219 -8.04 -7.94 0.00
N ILE A 220 -6.73 -7.74 -0.03
CA ILE A 220 -6.04 -6.96 -1.06
C ILE A 220 -5.20 -7.91 -1.92
N CYS A 221 -5.48 -7.95 -3.22
CA CYS A 221 -4.72 -8.72 -4.20
C CYS A 221 -3.80 -7.78 -5.00
N LEU A 222 -2.48 -8.01 -4.92
CA LEU A 222 -1.45 -7.20 -5.58
C LEU A 222 -0.94 -7.90 -6.84
N CYS A 223 -0.98 -7.19 -7.97
CA CYS A 223 -0.56 -7.67 -9.29
C CYS A 223 0.62 -6.82 -9.81
N HIS A 224 1.80 -7.43 -9.99
CA HIS A 224 2.96 -6.76 -10.59
C HIS A 224 2.88 -6.73 -12.13
N GLY A 225 3.81 -6.02 -12.78
CA GLY A 225 3.96 -5.96 -14.23
C GLY A 225 5.27 -6.56 -14.74
N PHE A 226 5.89 -5.94 -15.74
CA PHE A 226 7.03 -6.47 -16.49
C PHE A 226 8.34 -5.67 -16.28
N PRO A 227 9.50 -6.34 -16.13
CA PRO A 227 9.73 -7.74 -15.81
C PRO A 227 9.92 -7.89 -14.29
N GLU A 228 8.82 -7.98 -13.55
CA GLU A 228 8.82 -7.90 -12.09
C GLU A 228 8.65 -9.27 -11.39
N SER A 229 8.34 -9.24 -10.09
CA SER A 229 7.92 -10.37 -9.27
C SER A 229 6.96 -9.87 -8.18
N TRP A 230 6.27 -10.77 -7.47
CA TRP A 230 5.56 -10.44 -6.23
C TRP A 230 6.45 -9.62 -5.27
N LEU A 231 7.78 -9.86 -5.29
CA LEU A 231 8.77 -9.18 -4.45
C LEU A 231 8.91 -7.67 -4.77
N SER A 232 8.35 -7.17 -5.87
CA SER A 232 8.19 -5.72 -6.10
C SER A 232 7.36 -5.07 -4.99
N TRP A 233 6.36 -5.79 -4.46
CA TRP A 233 5.44 -5.33 -3.42
C TRP A 233 5.98 -5.48 -1.98
N ARG A 234 7.29 -5.76 -1.82
CA ARG A 234 7.87 -6.13 -0.51
C ARG A 234 7.75 -5.06 0.58
N TYR A 235 7.59 -3.80 0.21
CA TYR A 235 7.35 -2.70 1.15
C TYR A 235 5.87 -2.56 1.51
N GLN A 236 4.99 -2.97 0.61
CA GLN A 236 3.54 -2.86 0.73
C GLN A 236 2.93 -4.02 1.51
N ILE A 237 3.40 -5.25 1.28
CA ILE A 237 2.87 -6.46 1.92
C ILE A 237 2.77 -6.32 3.45
N PRO A 238 3.83 -5.98 4.19
CA PRO A 238 3.73 -5.83 5.65
C PRO A 238 2.99 -4.55 6.06
N ALA A 239 3.14 -3.43 5.33
CA ALA A 239 2.40 -2.20 5.63
C ALA A 239 0.86 -2.39 5.53
N LEU A 240 0.41 -3.17 4.56
CA LEU A 240 -0.99 -3.51 4.34
C LEU A 240 -1.48 -4.59 5.32
N ALA A 241 -0.62 -5.53 5.71
CA ALA A 241 -0.94 -6.51 6.75
C ALA A 241 -1.06 -5.86 8.14
N ASP A 242 -0.14 -4.98 8.52
CA ASP A 242 -0.19 -4.15 9.74
C ASP A 242 -1.43 -3.24 9.75
N ALA A 243 -1.89 -2.82 8.56
CA ALA A 243 -3.14 -2.09 8.33
C ALA A 243 -4.42 -2.97 8.44
N GLY A 244 -4.32 -4.24 8.80
CA GLY A 244 -5.47 -5.12 9.02
C GLY A 244 -6.12 -5.63 7.73
N PHE A 245 -5.34 -5.80 6.66
CA PHE A 245 -5.78 -6.50 5.45
C PHE A 245 -5.14 -7.88 5.35
N ARG A 246 -5.85 -8.80 4.68
CA ARG A 246 -5.29 -10.06 4.17
C ARG A 246 -4.66 -9.76 2.82
N VAL A 247 -3.34 -9.65 2.77
CA VAL A 247 -2.61 -9.29 1.57
C VAL A 247 -2.19 -10.55 0.82
N ILE A 248 -2.55 -10.62 -0.46
CA ILE A 248 -2.15 -11.66 -1.39
C ILE A 248 -1.36 -10.97 -2.51
N ALA A 249 -0.05 -11.19 -2.58
CA ALA A 249 0.77 -10.70 -3.69
C ALA A 249 1.02 -11.85 -4.67
N VAL A 250 0.42 -11.76 -5.84
CA VAL A 250 0.46 -12.82 -6.86
C VAL A 250 1.76 -12.72 -7.64
N GLU A 251 2.46 -13.84 -7.79
CA GLU A 251 3.48 -13.99 -8.82
C GLU A 251 2.72 -14.22 -10.13
N MET A 252 2.70 -13.23 -11.02
CA MET A 252 1.83 -13.28 -12.19
C MET A 252 2.20 -14.45 -13.11
N LYS A 253 1.24 -14.89 -13.94
CA LYS A 253 1.45 -16.00 -14.88
C LYS A 253 2.64 -15.72 -15.80
N GLY A 254 3.52 -16.71 -15.97
CA GLY A 254 4.79 -16.55 -16.67
C GLY A 254 5.99 -16.20 -15.80
N TYR A 255 5.81 -15.82 -14.53
CA TYR A 255 6.89 -15.35 -13.67
C TYR A 255 7.20 -16.32 -12.53
N GLY A 256 8.48 -16.40 -12.17
CA GLY A 256 8.96 -17.00 -10.92
C GLY A 256 8.53 -18.44 -10.67
N GLU A 257 7.60 -18.64 -9.72
CA GLU A 257 7.09 -19.98 -9.38
C GLU A 257 5.70 -20.29 -9.97
N SER A 258 5.05 -19.31 -10.60
CA SER A 258 3.83 -19.52 -11.38
C SER A 258 4.15 -20.20 -12.70
N THR A 259 3.20 -20.95 -13.25
CA THR A 259 3.40 -21.63 -14.53
C THR A 259 3.61 -20.64 -15.67
N ALA A 260 4.59 -20.95 -16.53
CA ALA A 260 4.88 -20.24 -17.77
C ALA A 260 4.55 -21.14 -19.00
N PRO A 261 3.28 -21.25 -19.42
CA PRO A 261 2.96 -21.97 -20.66
C PRO A 261 3.57 -21.27 -21.88
N PRO A 262 3.97 -21.99 -22.94
CA PRO A 262 4.63 -21.37 -24.10
C PRO A 262 3.67 -20.67 -25.07
N ASP A 263 2.37 -20.98 -25.07
CA ASP A 263 1.40 -20.36 -25.99
C ASP A 263 1.17 -18.89 -25.64
N VAL A 264 1.39 -18.00 -26.62
CA VAL A 264 1.12 -16.56 -26.53
C VAL A 264 -0.31 -16.28 -26.04
N LYS A 265 -1.32 -17.05 -26.49
CA LYS A 265 -2.74 -16.80 -26.19
C LYS A 265 -3.08 -16.92 -24.71
N GLU A 266 -2.31 -17.72 -23.97
CA GLU A 266 -2.45 -17.91 -22.52
C GLU A 266 -2.15 -16.63 -21.73
N TYR A 267 -1.60 -15.58 -22.38
CA TYR A 267 -1.27 -14.27 -21.82
C TYR A 267 -2.14 -13.12 -22.35
N SER A 268 -3.21 -13.44 -23.08
CA SER A 268 -4.24 -12.45 -23.39
C SER A 268 -4.90 -11.92 -22.11
N GLN A 269 -5.26 -10.65 -22.09
CA GLN A 269 -5.88 -10.01 -20.92
C GLN A 269 -7.18 -10.72 -20.52
N GLU A 270 -7.94 -11.23 -21.49
CA GLU A 270 -9.11 -12.07 -21.25
C GLU A 270 -8.76 -13.35 -20.48
N GLN A 271 -7.73 -14.09 -20.91
CA GLN A 271 -7.34 -15.33 -20.25
C GLN A 271 -6.72 -15.08 -18.87
N ILE A 272 -5.93 -14.01 -18.71
CA ILE A 272 -5.38 -13.59 -17.42
C ILE A 272 -6.49 -13.23 -16.42
N CYS A 273 -7.50 -12.46 -16.84
CA CYS A 273 -8.62 -12.12 -15.97
C CYS A 273 -9.44 -13.37 -15.59
N LYS A 274 -9.72 -14.28 -16.54
CA LYS A 274 -10.37 -15.57 -16.24
C LYS A 274 -9.56 -16.42 -15.25
N ASP A 275 -8.25 -16.48 -15.43
CA ASP A 275 -7.33 -17.20 -14.54
C ASP A 275 -7.33 -16.60 -13.12
N LEU A 276 -7.43 -15.27 -12.99
CA LEU A 276 -7.52 -14.58 -11.70
C LEU A 276 -8.90 -14.75 -11.03
N VAL A 277 -10.00 -14.79 -11.79
CA VAL A 277 -11.34 -15.14 -11.28
C VAL A 277 -11.31 -16.54 -10.66
N VAL A 278 -10.77 -17.53 -11.37
CA VAL A 278 -10.65 -18.91 -10.86
C VAL A 278 -9.69 -19.00 -9.67
N PHE A 279 -8.62 -18.21 -9.65
CA PHE A 279 -7.73 -18.10 -8.48
C PHE A 279 -8.48 -17.65 -7.22
N LEU A 280 -9.30 -16.59 -7.32
CA LEU A 280 -10.13 -16.10 -6.21
C LEU A 280 -11.17 -17.14 -5.78
N ASP A 281 -11.82 -17.84 -6.73
CA ASP A 281 -12.77 -18.93 -6.44
C ASP A 281 -12.13 -20.07 -5.63
N LYS A 282 -10.93 -20.51 -6.04
CA LYS A 282 -10.19 -21.60 -5.38
C LYS A 282 -9.74 -21.23 -3.96
N LEU A 283 -9.54 -19.94 -3.68
CA LEU A 283 -9.24 -19.43 -2.34
C LEU A 283 -10.48 -19.08 -1.51
N GLY A 284 -11.70 -19.29 -2.05
CA GLY A 284 -12.95 -18.95 -1.39
C GLY A 284 -13.18 -17.44 -1.23
N ILE A 285 -12.60 -16.62 -2.11
CA ILE A 285 -12.63 -15.16 -2.03
C ILE A 285 -13.72 -14.63 -2.99
N PRO A 286 -14.89 -14.19 -2.47
CA PRO A 286 -15.96 -13.67 -3.33
C PRO A 286 -15.57 -12.33 -3.96
N GLN A 287 -14.94 -11.45 -3.19
CA GLN A 287 -14.45 -10.15 -3.64
C GLN A 287 -13.09 -9.81 -3.05
N ALA A 288 -12.28 -9.06 -3.79
CA ALA A 288 -11.02 -8.48 -3.32
C ALA A 288 -10.90 -7.03 -3.76
N VAL A 289 -10.11 -6.23 -3.03
CA VAL A 289 -9.54 -5.00 -3.55
C VAL A 289 -8.38 -5.39 -4.46
N LEU A 290 -8.39 -4.95 -5.71
CA LEU A 290 -7.34 -5.28 -6.68
C LEU A 290 -6.42 -4.09 -6.89
N VAL A 291 -5.11 -4.27 -6.72
CA VAL A 291 -4.12 -3.22 -6.99
C VAL A 291 -3.05 -3.70 -7.96
N GLY A 292 -2.82 -2.92 -9.02
CA GLY A 292 -1.97 -3.31 -10.14
C GLY A 292 -0.95 -2.26 -10.55
N HIS A 293 0.26 -2.69 -10.87
CA HIS A 293 1.32 -1.86 -11.46
C HIS A 293 1.65 -2.34 -12.89
N ASP A 294 1.99 -1.43 -13.81
CA ASP A 294 2.32 -1.73 -15.22
C ASP A 294 1.27 -2.69 -15.86
N TRP A 295 1.63 -3.88 -16.34
CA TRP A 295 0.69 -4.87 -16.87
C TRP A 295 -0.31 -5.37 -15.85
N GLY A 296 0.08 -5.50 -14.58
CA GLY A 296 -0.84 -5.75 -13.47
C GLY A 296 -1.88 -4.64 -13.33
N GLY A 297 -1.49 -3.39 -13.62
CA GLY A 297 -2.41 -2.24 -13.71
C GLY A 297 -3.47 -2.41 -14.79
N ALA A 298 -3.09 -2.88 -15.98
CA ALA A 298 -4.03 -3.21 -17.04
C ALA A 298 -4.99 -4.34 -16.63
N VAL A 299 -4.48 -5.38 -15.94
CA VAL A 299 -5.31 -6.49 -15.44
C VAL A 299 -6.37 -6.00 -14.46
N VAL A 300 -6.02 -5.19 -13.46
CA VAL A 300 -6.99 -4.79 -12.44
C VAL A 300 -8.07 -3.84 -12.99
N TRP A 301 -7.75 -2.99 -13.97
CA TRP A 301 -8.76 -2.22 -14.71
C TRP A 301 -9.70 -3.13 -15.52
N ASN A 302 -9.17 -4.14 -16.21
CA ASN A 302 -9.97 -5.09 -16.95
C ASN A 302 -10.85 -5.96 -16.04
N MET A 303 -10.33 -6.40 -14.88
CA MET A 303 -11.13 -7.09 -13.86
C MET A 303 -12.29 -6.23 -13.38
N ALA A 304 -12.07 -4.95 -13.11
CA ALA A 304 -13.14 -4.03 -12.70
C ALA A 304 -14.22 -3.80 -13.78
N LEU A 305 -13.84 -3.89 -15.07
CA LEU A 305 -14.74 -3.67 -16.22
C LEU A 305 -15.53 -4.93 -16.64
N PHE A 306 -14.92 -6.11 -16.51
CA PHE A 306 -15.47 -7.38 -16.98
C PHE A 306 -16.03 -8.27 -15.88
N TYR A 307 -15.49 -8.17 -14.66
CA TYR A 307 -15.88 -8.95 -13.48
C TYR A 307 -16.16 -8.03 -12.26
N PRO A 308 -17.01 -6.98 -12.42
CA PRO A 308 -17.27 -5.99 -11.37
C PRO A 308 -17.78 -6.63 -10.07
N GLU A 309 -18.47 -7.77 -10.15
CA GLU A 309 -18.96 -8.54 -9.01
C GLU A 309 -17.84 -9.15 -8.16
N ARG A 310 -16.59 -9.22 -8.66
CA ARG A 310 -15.41 -9.75 -7.96
C ARG A 310 -14.49 -8.66 -7.39
N VAL A 311 -14.74 -7.40 -7.72
CA VAL A 311 -13.85 -6.28 -7.40
C VAL A 311 -14.52 -5.36 -6.38
N ARG A 312 -14.04 -5.37 -5.13
CA ARG A 312 -14.54 -4.48 -4.07
C ARG A 312 -14.14 -3.02 -4.32
N ALA A 313 -12.89 -2.83 -4.72
CA ALA A 313 -12.31 -1.55 -5.17
C ALA A 313 -11.11 -1.85 -6.07
N VAL A 314 -10.71 -0.87 -6.89
CA VAL A 314 -9.57 -1.01 -7.83
C VAL A 314 -8.59 0.15 -7.69
N ALA A 315 -7.29 -0.14 -7.73
CA ALA A 315 -6.25 0.88 -7.82
C ALA A 315 -5.21 0.50 -8.86
N SER A 316 -4.69 1.49 -9.60
CA SER A 316 -3.52 1.28 -10.44
C SER A 316 -2.41 2.28 -10.16
N LEU A 317 -1.18 1.76 -10.13
CA LEU A 317 0.05 2.53 -10.17
C LEU A 317 0.50 2.64 -11.63
N ASN A 318 0.73 3.87 -12.09
CA ASN A 318 1.29 4.26 -13.38
C ASN A 318 0.36 4.01 -14.59
N THR A 319 -0.29 2.83 -14.68
CA THR A 319 -1.09 2.42 -15.84
C THR A 319 -2.47 3.07 -15.85
N PRO A 320 -2.78 3.95 -16.81
CA PRO A 320 -4.12 4.55 -16.92
C PRO A 320 -5.13 3.57 -17.53
N TYR A 321 -6.40 3.74 -17.18
CA TYR A 321 -7.49 3.15 -17.96
C TYR A 321 -7.74 4.00 -19.22
N ARG A 322 -7.95 3.34 -20.37
CA ARG A 322 -8.53 3.95 -21.57
C ARG A 322 -9.43 2.91 -22.25
N PRO A 323 -10.65 3.27 -22.69
CA PRO A 323 -11.51 2.36 -23.44
C PRO A 323 -10.87 2.03 -24.81
N ALA A 324 -11.22 0.86 -25.36
CA ALA A 324 -10.84 0.51 -26.72
C ALA A 324 -11.63 1.36 -27.73
N ASP A 325 -10.91 1.94 -28.67
CA ASP A 325 -11.44 2.79 -29.72
C ASP A 325 -11.74 1.94 -30.96
N PRO A 326 -13.01 1.84 -31.42
CA PRO A 326 -13.39 1.03 -32.58
C PRO A 326 -13.03 1.67 -33.93
N THR A 327 -12.62 2.94 -33.95
CA THR A 327 -12.40 3.69 -35.21
C THR A 327 -10.97 3.59 -35.74
N VAL A 328 -10.09 2.90 -35.00
CA VAL A 328 -8.64 2.86 -35.22
C VAL A 328 -8.12 1.43 -35.15
N ASP A 329 -7.12 1.11 -35.96
CA ASP A 329 -6.34 -0.10 -35.77
C ASP A 329 -5.38 0.11 -34.57
N ILE A 330 -5.41 -0.80 -33.59
CA ILE A 330 -4.59 -0.67 -32.37
C ILE A 330 -3.08 -0.69 -32.67
N VAL A 331 -2.62 -1.46 -33.66
CA VAL A 331 -1.20 -1.55 -34.01
C VAL A 331 -0.76 -0.25 -34.67
N GLU A 332 -1.54 0.29 -35.62
CA GLU A 332 -1.23 1.56 -36.26
C GLU A 332 -1.31 2.74 -35.27
N LYS A 333 -2.29 2.73 -34.35
CA LYS A 333 -2.37 3.73 -33.28
C LYS A 333 -1.15 3.66 -32.35
N MET A 334 -0.71 2.46 -31.94
CA MET A 334 0.47 2.29 -31.09
C MET A 334 1.76 2.76 -31.77
N LYS A 335 1.91 2.60 -33.10
CA LYS A 335 3.05 3.17 -33.86
C LYS A 335 3.13 4.70 -33.80
N THR A 336 2.03 5.40 -33.49
CA THR A 336 2.05 6.87 -33.33
C THR A 336 2.65 7.34 -32.00
N TYR A 337 2.97 6.43 -31.08
CA TYR A 337 3.59 6.71 -29.78
C TYR A 337 5.04 6.20 -29.75
N PRO A 338 6.04 7.05 -30.01
CA PRO A 338 7.44 6.59 -30.11
C PRO A 338 8.00 6.00 -28.80
N THR A 339 7.42 6.34 -27.65
CA THR A 339 7.74 5.74 -26.34
C THR A 339 7.31 4.28 -26.21
N PHE A 340 6.41 3.78 -27.05
CA PHE A 340 5.97 2.38 -27.07
C PHE A 340 6.66 1.53 -28.15
N GLU A 341 7.65 2.06 -28.88
CA GLU A 341 8.27 1.33 -29.99
C GLU A 341 8.97 0.04 -29.54
N TYR A 342 9.51 0.00 -28.30
CA TYR A 342 10.03 -1.21 -27.67
C TYR A 342 9.02 -2.39 -27.63
N GLN A 343 7.71 -2.11 -27.58
CA GLN A 343 6.70 -3.16 -27.58
C GLN A 343 6.63 -3.89 -28.93
N PHE A 344 7.05 -3.24 -30.03
CA PHE A 344 7.20 -3.88 -31.34
C PHE A 344 8.47 -4.73 -31.43
N TYR A 345 9.54 -4.36 -30.73
CA TYR A 345 10.72 -5.22 -30.57
C TYR A 345 10.40 -6.51 -29.79
N PHE A 346 9.46 -6.43 -28.84
CA PHE A 346 9.00 -7.59 -28.07
C PHE A 346 8.04 -8.53 -28.83
N GLN A 347 7.55 -8.16 -30.04
CA GLN A 347 6.57 -9.01 -30.74
C GLN A 347 7.16 -10.32 -31.26
N GLU A 348 8.36 -10.28 -31.84
CA GLU A 348 8.96 -11.45 -32.49
C GLU A 348 9.47 -12.46 -31.43
N PRO A 349 8.95 -13.70 -31.39
CA PRO A 349 9.38 -14.70 -30.42
C PRO A 349 10.85 -15.08 -30.58
N GLY A 350 11.59 -15.10 -29.47
CA GLY A 350 13.00 -15.49 -29.42
C GLY A 350 13.98 -14.32 -29.58
N ILE A 351 13.58 -13.17 -30.16
CA ILE A 351 14.47 -12.02 -30.35
C ILE A 351 14.74 -11.30 -29.03
N ALA A 352 13.68 -10.83 -28.37
CA ALA A 352 13.80 -10.15 -27.09
C ALA A 352 14.21 -11.12 -25.97
N GLU A 353 13.77 -12.39 -26.02
CA GLU A 353 14.28 -13.45 -25.16
C GLU A 353 15.81 -13.57 -25.26
N ALA A 354 16.37 -13.68 -26.46
CA ALA A 354 17.81 -13.84 -26.66
C ALA A 354 18.64 -12.66 -26.15
N GLU A 355 18.12 -11.42 -26.22
CA GLU A 355 18.80 -10.27 -25.62
C GLU A 355 18.70 -10.26 -24.08
N LEU A 356 17.49 -10.45 -23.54
CA LEU A 356 17.20 -10.30 -22.12
C LEU A 356 17.74 -11.46 -21.27
N GLU A 357 17.79 -12.67 -21.82
CA GLU A 357 18.28 -13.88 -21.15
C GLU A 357 19.80 -14.07 -21.23
N LYS A 358 20.49 -13.44 -22.21
CA LYS A 358 21.95 -13.53 -22.39
C LYS A 358 22.72 -13.22 -21.09
N ASP A 359 22.30 -12.17 -20.40
CA ASP A 359 22.68 -11.91 -19.02
C ASP A 359 21.51 -11.27 -18.27
N ILE A 360 20.72 -12.12 -17.60
CA ILE A 360 19.59 -11.72 -16.76
C ILE A 360 20.00 -10.72 -15.67
N GLY A 361 21.22 -10.83 -15.13
CA GLY A 361 21.73 -9.90 -14.13
C GLY A 361 21.95 -8.50 -14.71
N ARG A 362 22.62 -8.42 -15.87
CA ARG A 362 22.76 -7.17 -16.64
C ARG A 362 21.39 -6.58 -17.00
N THR A 363 20.49 -7.39 -17.55
CA THR A 363 19.12 -6.99 -17.92
C THR A 363 18.38 -6.33 -16.76
N LEU A 364 18.28 -7.00 -15.62
CA LEU A 364 17.56 -6.47 -14.45
C LEU A 364 18.22 -5.19 -13.90
N LYS A 365 19.55 -5.12 -13.89
CA LYS A 365 20.30 -3.92 -13.47
C LYS A 365 20.13 -2.73 -14.43
N VAL A 366 19.89 -2.96 -15.73
CA VAL A 366 19.62 -1.88 -16.71
C VAL A 366 18.17 -1.41 -16.63
N LEU A 367 17.21 -2.35 -16.56
CA LEU A 367 15.78 -2.03 -16.59
C LEU A 367 15.28 -1.47 -15.24
N ILE A 368 15.54 -2.16 -14.13
CA ILE A 368 14.97 -1.83 -12.82
C ILE A 368 15.89 -0.86 -12.08
N ARG A 369 15.64 0.44 -12.29
CA ARG A 369 16.44 1.55 -11.75
C ARG A 369 15.58 2.74 -11.35
N SER A 370 15.88 3.37 -10.21
CA SER A 370 15.19 4.61 -9.82
C SER A 370 15.68 5.83 -10.61
N VAL A 371 14.89 6.91 -10.60
CA VAL A 371 15.23 8.18 -11.26
C VAL A 371 16.25 9.04 -10.50
N ARG A 372 16.70 8.56 -9.33
CA ARG A 372 17.65 9.23 -8.43
C ARG A 372 19.01 9.43 -9.08
N GLN A 373 19.72 10.48 -8.69
CA GLN A 373 21.00 10.84 -9.31
C GLN A 373 22.06 9.74 -9.12
N GLU A 374 22.05 9.04 -7.99
CA GLU A 374 22.98 7.95 -7.67
C GLU A 374 22.75 6.70 -8.53
N ASP A 375 21.55 6.54 -9.09
CA ASP A 375 21.17 5.40 -9.93
C ASP A 375 21.29 5.69 -11.43
N ARG A 376 21.70 6.89 -11.85
CA ARG A 376 21.87 7.22 -13.27
C ARG A 376 23.05 6.47 -13.89
N LEU A 377 22.79 5.82 -15.01
CA LEU A 377 23.84 5.31 -15.90
C LEU A 377 24.28 6.41 -16.89
N PRO A 378 25.45 6.28 -17.55
CA PRO A 378 25.93 7.25 -18.55
C PRO A 378 24.97 7.47 -19.72
N PHE A 379 24.12 6.48 -20.00
CA PHE A 379 23.05 6.54 -20.99
C PHE A 379 21.69 6.30 -20.30
N THR A 380 20.65 6.98 -20.77
CA THR A 380 19.27 6.74 -20.33
C THR A 380 18.63 5.66 -21.20
N LEU A 381 17.76 4.83 -20.61
CA LEU A 381 17.04 3.79 -21.34
C LEU A 381 16.15 4.47 -22.40
N ASN A 382 16.44 4.19 -23.67
CA ASN A 382 15.72 4.77 -24.79
C ASN A 382 14.83 3.70 -25.43
N PHE A 383 13.52 3.97 -25.44
CA PHE A 383 12.49 3.09 -25.99
C PHE A 383 12.19 3.33 -27.47
N HIS A 384 12.86 4.32 -28.08
CA HIS A 384 12.77 4.68 -29.50
C HIS A 384 13.83 3.93 -30.31
N LYS A 385 13.52 3.64 -31.58
CA LYS A 385 14.44 3.10 -32.59
C LYS A 385 15.16 1.84 -32.12
N VAL A 386 14.45 0.97 -31.39
CA VAL A 386 15.05 -0.20 -30.72
C VAL A 386 15.60 -1.20 -31.74
N TRP A 387 14.86 -1.41 -32.83
CA TRP A 387 15.31 -2.22 -33.96
C TRP A 387 16.52 -1.61 -34.68
N GLU A 388 16.52 -0.30 -34.96
CA GLU A 388 17.64 0.38 -35.62
C GLU A 388 18.92 0.36 -34.76
N ARG A 389 18.77 0.39 -33.43
CA ARG A 389 19.87 0.24 -32.46
C ARG A 389 20.35 -1.20 -32.30
N GLY A 390 19.63 -2.19 -32.82
CA GLY A 390 19.95 -3.62 -32.70
C GLY A 390 19.63 -4.25 -31.34
N GLY A 391 18.78 -3.61 -30.52
CA GLY A 391 18.36 -4.13 -29.21
C GLY A 391 18.09 -3.04 -28.16
N LEU A 392 17.36 -3.42 -27.11
CA LEU A 392 16.97 -2.54 -26.01
C LEU A 392 18.18 -2.14 -25.13
N LEU A 393 19.05 -3.12 -24.85
CA LEU A 393 20.21 -3.02 -23.97
C LEU A 393 21.50 -2.62 -24.71
N VAL A 394 21.43 -2.37 -26.02
CA VAL A 394 22.59 -1.91 -26.81
C VAL A 394 23.02 -0.50 -26.37
N GLY A 395 24.31 -0.34 -26.09
CA GLY A 395 24.94 0.88 -25.57
C GLY A 395 25.10 0.91 -24.04
N PHE A 396 24.50 -0.03 -23.30
CA PHE A 396 24.72 -0.15 -21.86
C PHE A 396 25.99 -0.96 -21.52
N PRO A 397 26.66 -0.69 -20.38
CA PRO A 397 27.77 -1.51 -19.90
C PRO A 397 27.39 -3.00 -19.80
N GLU A 398 28.38 -3.89 -19.91
CA GLU A 398 28.16 -5.34 -19.67
C GLU A 398 27.89 -5.62 -18.19
N ASP A 399 28.63 -4.98 -17.27
CA ASP A 399 28.33 -5.04 -15.82
C ASP A 399 28.02 -3.64 -15.25
N PRO A 400 26.77 -3.16 -15.34
CA PRO A 400 26.36 -1.91 -14.70
C PRO A 400 26.26 -2.09 -13.17
N PRO A 401 26.40 -1.02 -12.37
CA PRO A 401 26.13 -1.07 -10.93
C PRO A 401 24.64 -1.34 -10.68
N ALA A 402 24.32 -2.14 -9.66
CA ALA A 402 22.94 -2.34 -9.22
C ALA A 402 22.32 -1.04 -8.69
N SER A 403 20.99 -0.91 -8.78
CA SER A 403 20.27 0.29 -8.34
C SER A 403 19.94 0.23 -6.85
N GLN A 404 19.81 1.40 -6.20
CA GLN A 404 19.35 1.53 -4.81
C GLN A 404 17.95 0.93 -4.57
N ILE A 405 17.15 0.69 -5.61
CA ILE A 405 15.84 0.01 -5.50
C ILE A 405 15.87 -1.50 -5.78
N LEU A 406 16.94 -2.02 -6.40
CA LEU A 406 17.15 -3.46 -6.61
C LEU A 406 18.63 -3.81 -6.63
N HIS A 407 19.13 -4.34 -5.50
CA HIS A 407 20.51 -4.76 -5.28
C HIS A 407 20.54 -5.96 -4.31
N GLY A 408 21.74 -6.44 -3.96
CA GLY A 408 21.90 -7.40 -2.86
C GLY A 408 21.11 -8.71 -3.03
N PRO A 409 20.58 -9.27 -1.93
CA PRO A 409 19.75 -10.49 -1.96
C PRO A 409 18.52 -10.38 -2.85
N GLU A 410 17.84 -9.24 -2.90
CA GLU A 410 16.65 -9.03 -3.72
C GLU A 410 16.98 -9.14 -5.21
N LEU A 411 18.09 -8.53 -5.68
CA LEU A 411 18.52 -8.71 -7.07
C LEU A 411 18.84 -10.18 -7.38
N GLN A 412 19.46 -10.91 -6.45
CA GLN A 412 19.73 -12.34 -6.62
C GLN A 412 18.45 -13.18 -6.68
N TYR A 413 17.42 -12.81 -5.90
CA TYR A 413 16.11 -13.44 -5.96
C TYR A 413 15.50 -13.33 -7.37
N TYR A 414 15.45 -12.11 -7.94
CA TYR A 414 14.95 -11.89 -9.29
C TYR A 414 15.75 -12.69 -10.32
N ILE A 415 17.09 -12.65 -10.25
CA ILE A 415 17.96 -13.43 -11.16
C ILE A 415 17.63 -14.92 -11.08
N GLN A 416 17.42 -15.48 -9.89
CA GLN A 416 17.05 -16.89 -9.72
C GLN A 416 15.65 -17.21 -10.28
N ARG A 417 14.67 -16.31 -10.11
CA ARG A 417 13.31 -16.47 -10.65
C ARG A 417 13.28 -16.43 -12.18
N PHE A 418 13.96 -15.46 -12.79
CA PHE A 418 14.07 -15.37 -14.25
C PHE A 418 14.95 -16.48 -14.84
N LYS A 419 15.96 -17.01 -14.12
CA LYS A 419 16.67 -18.23 -14.54
C LYS A 419 15.80 -19.49 -14.57
N LYS A 420 14.71 -19.54 -13.81
CA LYS A 420 13.76 -20.68 -13.79
C LYS A 420 12.70 -20.58 -14.89
N SER A 421 12.26 -19.37 -15.23
CA SER A 421 11.08 -19.10 -16.07
C SER A 421 11.38 -18.46 -17.43
N GLY A 422 12.58 -17.88 -17.61
CA GLY A 422 12.94 -17.10 -18.79
C GLY A 422 12.15 -15.78 -18.90
N PHE A 423 12.25 -15.14 -20.06
CA PHE A 423 11.50 -13.94 -20.43
C PHE A 423 10.38 -14.23 -21.43
N SER A 424 10.29 -15.43 -22.02
CA SER A 424 9.26 -15.72 -23.04
C SER A 424 7.83 -15.56 -22.51
N GLY A 425 7.51 -16.15 -21.35
CA GLY A 425 6.22 -15.93 -20.68
C GLY A 425 5.93 -14.45 -20.38
N PRO A 426 6.85 -13.73 -19.70
CA PRO A 426 6.76 -12.28 -19.48
C PRO A 426 6.57 -11.45 -20.76
N LEU A 427 7.24 -11.78 -21.86
CA LEU A 427 7.12 -11.08 -23.15
C LEU A 427 5.79 -11.36 -23.85
N ASN A 428 5.21 -12.56 -23.67
CA ASN A 428 3.92 -12.93 -24.27
C ASN A 428 2.75 -12.02 -23.85
N TRP A 429 2.85 -11.32 -22.70
CA TRP A 429 1.91 -10.27 -22.31
C TRP A 429 1.78 -9.16 -23.37
N TYR A 430 2.89 -8.77 -24.01
CA TYR A 430 2.91 -7.78 -25.09
C TYR A 430 2.42 -8.32 -26.43
N ARG A 431 2.44 -9.65 -26.65
CA ARG A 431 2.16 -10.30 -27.94
C ARG A 431 0.66 -10.51 -28.24
N ASN A 432 -0.21 -9.96 -27.40
CA ASN A 432 -1.67 -10.08 -27.50
C ASN A 432 -2.39 -8.77 -27.88
N MET A 433 -1.70 -7.78 -28.49
CA MET A 433 -2.27 -6.46 -28.81
C MET A 433 -3.64 -6.51 -29.50
N ARG A 434 -3.76 -7.26 -30.62
CA ARG A 434 -5.02 -7.37 -31.37
C ARG A 434 -6.10 -8.15 -30.59
N PRO A 435 -5.85 -9.35 -30.02
CA PRO A 435 -6.81 -10.03 -29.16
C PRO A 435 -7.33 -9.16 -28.00
N ASN A 436 -6.42 -8.48 -27.29
CA ASN A 436 -6.77 -7.62 -26.15
C ASN A 436 -7.67 -6.45 -26.58
N TRP A 437 -7.39 -5.82 -27.72
CA TRP A 437 -8.22 -4.74 -28.26
C TRP A 437 -9.63 -5.24 -28.67
N HIS A 438 -9.74 -6.37 -29.38
CA HIS A 438 -11.04 -6.94 -29.74
C HIS A 438 -11.88 -7.31 -28.50
N TRP A 439 -11.25 -7.86 -27.46
CA TRP A 439 -11.93 -8.15 -26.21
C TRP A 439 -12.39 -6.85 -25.52
N ALA A 440 -11.51 -5.87 -25.37
CA ALA A 440 -11.83 -4.57 -24.77
C ALA A 440 -12.95 -3.81 -25.50
N LEU A 441 -13.07 -3.95 -26.84
CA LEU A 441 -14.18 -3.40 -27.62
C LEU A 441 -15.56 -3.90 -27.17
N SER A 442 -15.65 -5.14 -26.66
CA SER A 442 -16.93 -5.69 -26.14
C SER A 442 -17.41 -5.01 -24.85
N ALA A 443 -16.57 -4.16 -24.24
CA ALA A 443 -16.87 -3.37 -23.06
C ALA A 443 -16.65 -1.86 -23.26
N LYS A 444 -16.47 -1.38 -24.50
CA LYS A 444 -16.11 0.03 -24.80
C LYS A 444 -17.06 1.08 -24.21
N ASP A 445 -18.34 0.74 -24.05
CA ASP A 445 -19.40 1.63 -23.56
C ASP A 445 -19.68 1.45 -22.04
N ARG A 446 -18.94 0.56 -21.37
CA ARG A 446 -19.08 0.32 -19.92
C ARG A 446 -18.31 1.35 -19.11
N LYS A 447 -18.76 1.59 -17.88
CA LYS A 447 -18.06 2.42 -16.88
C LYS A 447 -17.63 1.59 -15.68
N ILE A 448 -16.54 2.01 -15.04
CA ILE A 448 -16.06 1.45 -13.78
C ILE A 448 -16.74 2.24 -12.65
N THR A 449 -17.63 1.58 -11.90
CA THR A 449 -18.54 2.26 -10.95
C THR A 449 -18.22 2.03 -9.49
N MET A 450 -17.36 1.07 -9.16
CA MET A 450 -16.84 0.86 -7.79
C MET A 450 -15.75 1.91 -7.45
N PRO A 451 -15.38 2.04 -6.17
CA PRO A 451 -14.29 2.91 -5.74
C PRO A 451 -13.00 2.61 -6.51
N ALA A 452 -12.42 3.64 -7.11
CA ALA A 452 -11.31 3.52 -8.05
C ALA A 452 -10.23 4.56 -7.77
N LEU A 453 -8.96 4.16 -7.92
CA LEU A 453 -7.80 5.03 -7.72
C LEU A 453 -6.80 4.95 -8.87
N MET A 454 -6.37 6.12 -9.34
CA MET A 454 -5.23 6.26 -10.24
C MET A 454 -4.07 6.95 -9.54
N VAL A 455 -2.95 6.24 -9.35
CA VAL A 455 -1.69 6.81 -8.86
C VAL A 455 -0.75 7.07 -10.04
N THR A 456 -0.30 8.30 -10.20
CA THR A 456 0.59 8.71 -11.31
C THR A 456 1.99 9.04 -10.81
N ALA A 457 3.02 8.62 -11.55
CA ALA A 457 4.42 8.87 -11.23
C ALA A 457 5.00 9.94 -12.19
N GLY A 458 5.51 11.05 -11.64
CA GLY A 458 5.86 12.26 -12.40
C GLY A 458 7.07 12.12 -13.33
N LYS A 459 7.95 11.14 -13.08
CA LYS A 459 9.14 10.85 -13.91
C LYS A 459 9.02 9.54 -14.68
N ASP A 460 7.83 8.91 -14.73
CA ASP A 460 7.61 7.80 -15.66
C ASP A 460 7.59 8.33 -17.10
N VAL A 461 8.56 7.88 -17.90
CA VAL A 461 8.75 8.32 -19.29
C VAL A 461 7.95 7.46 -20.30
N VAL A 462 7.35 6.35 -19.86
CA VAL A 462 6.55 5.45 -20.70
C VAL A 462 5.07 5.64 -20.37
N LEU A 463 4.69 5.45 -19.10
CA LEU A 463 3.32 5.63 -18.59
C LEU A 463 3.13 7.04 -18.02
N HIS A 464 3.53 8.04 -18.80
CA HIS A 464 3.56 9.44 -18.39
C HIS A 464 2.17 9.92 -17.89
N PRO A 465 2.07 10.70 -16.79
CA PRO A 465 0.79 11.06 -16.15
C PRO A 465 -0.27 11.65 -17.08
N SER A 466 0.16 12.33 -18.15
CA SER A 466 -0.72 12.91 -19.18
C SER A 466 -1.58 11.89 -19.94
N LEU A 467 -1.20 10.60 -19.92
CA LEU A 467 -1.99 9.49 -20.49
C LEU A 467 -3.25 9.20 -19.67
N SER A 468 -3.26 9.51 -18.38
CA SER A 468 -4.42 9.32 -17.49
C SER A 468 -5.51 10.38 -17.61
N ARG A 469 -5.31 11.43 -18.43
CA ARG A 469 -6.31 12.50 -18.62
C ARG A 469 -7.58 11.94 -19.29
N GLY A 470 -8.74 12.30 -18.74
CA GLY A 470 -10.06 11.89 -19.24
C GLY A 470 -10.60 10.57 -18.65
N MET A 471 -9.89 9.94 -17.70
CA MET A 471 -10.38 8.71 -17.06
C MET A 471 -11.71 8.90 -16.33
N GLU A 472 -11.97 10.10 -15.80
CA GLU A 472 -13.19 10.49 -15.08
C GLU A 472 -14.47 10.33 -15.91
N GLU A 473 -14.37 10.42 -17.25
CA GLU A 473 -15.49 10.17 -18.17
C GLU A 473 -16.01 8.72 -18.06
N TRP A 474 -15.11 7.79 -17.75
CA TRP A 474 -15.33 6.33 -17.73
C TRP A 474 -15.35 5.76 -16.32
N ILE A 475 -14.80 6.50 -15.35
CA ILE A 475 -14.66 6.12 -13.95
C ILE A 475 -15.18 7.30 -13.09
N PRO A 476 -16.51 7.40 -12.84
CA PRO A 476 -17.09 8.56 -12.17
C PRO A 476 -16.64 8.75 -10.71
N GLN A 477 -16.23 7.66 -10.05
CA GLN A 477 -15.74 7.64 -8.67
C GLN A 477 -14.20 7.54 -8.61
N LEU A 478 -13.50 8.17 -9.56
CA LEU A 478 -12.05 8.13 -9.64
C LEU A 478 -11.38 9.08 -8.64
N HIS A 479 -10.64 8.51 -7.70
CA HIS A 479 -9.66 9.23 -6.91
C HIS A 479 -8.29 9.24 -7.61
N ARG A 480 -7.48 10.25 -7.31
CA ARG A 480 -6.17 10.44 -7.91
C ARG A 480 -5.12 10.76 -6.87
N GLU A 481 -3.97 10.12 -7.00
CA GLU A 481 -2.74 10.48 -6.30
C GLU A 481 -1.59 10.71 -7.28
N HIS A 482 -0.62 11.52 -6.86
CA HIS A 482 0.51 11.90 -7.70
C HIS A 482 1.84 11.94 -6.94
N ILE A 483 2.86 11.31 -7.53
CA ILE A 483 4.20 11.18 -6.98
C ILE A 483 5.20 11.86 -7.93
N GLU A 484 5.45 13.15 -7.71
CA GLU A 484 6.24 14.01 -8.62
C GLU A 484 7.66 13.47 -8.90
N GLU A 485 8.39 13.06 -7.85
CA GLU A 485 9.77 12.56 -7.94
C GLU A 485 9.81 11.03 -7.83
N CYS A 486 9.11 10.36 -8.75
CA CYS A 486 9.05 8.90 -8.90
C CYS A 486 9.02 8.51 -10.37
N GLY A 487 9.83 7.53 -10.76
CA GLY A 487 9.81 6.90 -12.08
C GLY A 487 8.84 5.72 -12.18
N HIS A 488 9.19 4.77 -13.03
CA HIS A 488 8.35 3.63 -13.36
C HIS A 488 8.18 2.65 -12.19
N TRP A 489 9.23 2.39 -11.40
CA TRP A 489 9.26 1.28 -10.42
C TRP A 489 8.65 1.66 -9.06
N THR A 490 7.42 2.20 -9.12
CA THR A 490 6.76 3.00 -8.07
C THR A 490 6.63 2.32 -6.71
N GLN A 491 6.49 0.99 -6.67
CA GLN A 491 6.41 0.23 -5.42
C GLN A 491 7.72 0.28 -4.62
N MET A 492 8.84 0.42 -5.34
CA MET A 492 10.20 0.34 -4.81
C MET A 492 10.90 1.70 -4.75
N GLU A 493 10.48 2.65 -5.59
CA GLU A 493 11.03 4.01 -5.60
C GLU A 493 10.70 4.80 -4.33
N ARG A 494 11.69 5.59 -3.90
CA ARG A 494 11.67 6.32 -2.63
C ARG A 494 11.68 7.83 -2.90
N TYR A 495 10.65 8.53 -2.43
CA TYR A 495 10.59 9.98 -2.38
C TYR A 495 11.58 10.51 -1.33
N CYS A 496 12.46 11.42 -1.72
CA CYS A 496 13.08 12.34 -0.77
C CYS A 496 12.26 13.63 -0.82
N ARG A 497 11.59 13.98 0.27
CA ARG A 497 10.81 15.22 0.36
C ARG A 497 11.72 16.43 0.23
N GLN A 498 11.82 16.99 -0.98
CA GLN A 498 12.47 18.27 -1.16
C GLN A 498 11.71 19.34 -0.36
N ARG A 499 12.45 20.27 0.24
CA ARG A 499 11.89 21.28 1.15
C ARG A 499 10.91 22.18 0.38
N GLY A 500 9.66 22.27 0.86
CA GLY A 500 8.74 23.34 0.50
C GLY A 500 7.57 22.98 -0.42
N THR A 501 7.55 21.80 -1.06
CA THR A 501 6.39 21.37 -1.86
C THR A 501 5.33 20.67 -1.00
N ARG A 502 4.15 21.30 -0.90
CA ARG A 502 2.90 20.55 -0.64
C ARG A 502 2.51 19.81 -1.92
N PRO A 503 1.79 18.68 -1.84
CA PRO A 503 1.06 18.16 -3.00
C PRO A 503 0.17 19.29 -3.53
N ARG A 504 0.35 19.67 -4.81
CA ARG A 504 -0.65 20.49 -5.48
C ARG A 504 -1.76 19.55 -5.91
N SER A 505 -2.91 19.64 -5.25
CA SER A 505 -4.16 19.18 -5.86
C SER A 505 -4.33 19.94 -7.18
N ILE A 506 -4.27 19.23 -8.30
CA ILE A 506 -4.51 19.80 -9.62
C ILE A 506 -6.04 19.96 -9.76
N GLY A 507 -6.54 21.04 -9.17
CA GLY A 507 -7.97 21.31 -8.99
C GLY A 507 -8.27 22.81 -8.83
N ALA A 508 -7.56 23.68 -9.55
CA ALA A 508 -7.86 25.10 -9.64
C ALA A 508 -7.27 25.66 -10.96
N GLY A 509 -8.12 25.85 -11.98
CA GLY A 509 -7.64 26.19 -13.33
C GLY A 509 -8.70 26.47 -14.39
N LEU A 510 -9.88 26.94 -14.03
CA LEU A 510 -10.85 27.51 -14.97
C LEU A 510 -11.39 28.84 -14.41
N PRO A 511 -11.52 29.90 -15.23
CA PRO A 511 -11.98 31.22 -14.78
C PRO A 511 -13.50 31.24 -14.54
N CYS A 512 -13.92 32.04 -13.56
CA CYS A 512 -15.33 32.20 -13.20
C CYS A 512 -16.16 32.79 -14.35
N VAL A 513 -17.31 32.17 -14.64
CA VAL A 513 -18.41 32.77 -15.41
C VAL A 513 -19.57 33.05 -14.43
N PRO A 514 -20.12 34.27 -14.37
CA PRO A 514 -21.09 34.63 -13.33
C PRO A 514 -22.54 34.25 -13.69
N GLY A 515 -23.25 33.69 -12.71
CA GLY A 515 -24.72 33.70 -12.63
C GLY A 515 -25.45 32.44 -13.11
N VAL A 516 -25.97 31.65 -12.16
CA VAL A 516 -27.42 31.48 -11.88
C VAL A 516 -27.53 31.02 -10.41
N ALA A 517 -28.51 31.53 -9.65
CA ALA A 517 -28.76 31.13 -8.26
C ALA A 517 -29.95 30.15 -8.17
N GLY A 518 -29.91 29.18 -7.25
CA GLY A 518 -31.08 28.33 -6.96
C GLY A 518 -30.84 27.13 -6.03
N SER A 519 -31.53 27.15 -4.88
CA SER A 519 -31.92 26.00 -4.03
C SER A 519 -30.86 24.98 -3.53
N HIS A 520 -30.52 25.11 -2.24
CA HIS A 520 -30.34 23.93 -1.37
C HIS A 520 -31.71 23.32 -1.00
N PRO A 521 -31.73 22.06 -0.54
CA PRO A 521 -32.40 21.80 0.74
C PRO A 521 -31.52 21.04 1.73
N SER A 522 -31.60 21.44 3.00
CA SER A 522 -31.01 20.74 4.14
C SER A 522 -31.95 19.63 4.62
N PHE A 523 -31.41 18.52 5.13
CA PHE A 523 -32.17 17.57 5.94
C PHE A 523 -31.72 17.62 7.40
N VAL A 524 -32.66 18.02 8.25
CA VAL A 524 -32.57 17.95 9.72
C VAL A 524 -33.61 16.92 10.16
N LEU A 525 -33.23 16.02 11.06
CA LEU A 525 -34.17 15.15 11.76
C LEU A 525 -34.06 15.37 13.27
N CYS A 526 -35.17 15.75 13.88
CA CYS A 526 -35.38 15.85 15.32
C CYS A 526 -36.62 15.01 15.65
N PRO A 527 -36.69 14.32 16.81
CA PRO A 527 -37.67 13.26 17.04
C PRO A 527 -39.02 13.78 17.55
N GLN A 528 -40.09 13.01 17.33
CA GLN A 528 -41.34 13.10 18.07
C GLN A 528 -41.76 11.74 18.61
N ALA A 529 -42.52 11.74 19.72
CA ALA A 529 -42.92 10.57 20.48
C ALA A 529 -44.40 10.63 20.90
N GLY A 530 -44.96 9.46 21.24
CA GLY A 530 -46.33 9.27 21.74
C GLY A 530 -47.33 8.77 20.67
N GLY A 531 -48.30 7.90 20.96
CA GLY A 531 -48.57 7.15 22.20
C GLY A 531 -49.98 6.52 22.22
N GLY A 532 -50.15 5.37 22.91
CA GLY A 532 -51.44 4.72 23.23
C GLY A 532 -52.09 3.83 22.15
N GLU A 533 -52.97 2.86 22.45
CA GLU A 533 -53.25 2.14 23.71
C GLU A 533 -54.16 0.89 23.48
N GLN A 534 -54.17 -0.06 24.43
CA GLN A 534 -55.23 -1.06 24.78
C GLN A 534 -55.51 -2.36 23.96
N ASP A 535 -54.95 -3.48 24.47
CA ASP A 535 -55.63 -4.60 25.22
C ASP A 535 -56.78 -5.47 24.65
N PRO A 536 -57.14 -6.63 25.28
CA PRO A 536 -56.37 -7.55 26.16
C PRO A 536 -56.55 -9.07 25.83
N GLY A 537 -55.86 -10.00 26.53
CA GLY A 537 -56.26 -11.43 26.52
C GLY A 537 -55.34 -12.51 27.14
N GLU A 538 -55.51 -12.77 28.44
CA GLU A 538 -55.26 -14.04 29.19
C GLU A 538 -53.83 -14.60 29.48
N MET A 539 -53.77 -15.47 30.50
CA MET A 539 -52.59 -15.88 31.29
C MET A 539 -52.32 -17.40 31.32
N ALA A 540 -51.21 -17.77 31.98
CA ALA A 540 -50.73 -19.12 32.35
C ALA A 540 -49.95 -19.88 31.25
N GLY A 541 -48.96 -20.73 31.54
CA GLY A 541 -48.33 -21.08 32.82
C GLY A 541 -47.71 -22.49 32.77
N GLY A 542 -46.58 -22.72 33.44
CA GLY A 542 -46.01 -24.07 33.64
C GLY A 542 -44.77 -24.43 32.80
N ALA A 543 -43.93 -25.31 33.36
CA ALA A 543 -42.62 -25.73 32.84
C ALA A 543 -42.60 -27.27 32.51
N PRO A 544 -41.48 -27.90 32.10
CA PRO A 544 -41.43 -28.97 31.07
C PRO A 544 -41.56 -30.41 31.61
N PRO A 545 -41.64 -31.48 30.77
CA PRO A 545 -40.40 -32.22 30.40
C PRO A 545 -40.37 -33.08 29.08
N ARG A 546 -39.14 -33.34 28.59
CA ARG A 546 -38.57 -34.59 27.97
C ARG A 546 -39.14 -35.27 26.68
N HIS A 547 -38.19 -35.68 25.81
CA HIS A 547 -38.27 -36.63 24.66
C HIS A 547 -38.44 -38.12 25.08
N PRO A 548 -38.50 -39.15 24.18
CA PRO A 548 -38.79 -39.27 22.71
C PRO A 548 -40.02 -40.24 22.50
N PRO A 549 -40.17 -41.21 21.54
CA PRO A 549 -39.52 -41.52 20.23
C PRO A 549 -40.42 -41.96 19.03
N ALA A 550 -39.79 -41.97 17.83
CA ALA A 550 -39.87 -42.91 16.69
C ALA A 550 -41.18 -43.37 15.95
N GLN A 551 -41.12 -43.16 14.62
CA GLN A 551 -41.44 -44.06 13.48
C GLN A 551 -42.81 -44.08 12.73
N ASP A 552 -42.62 -44.13 11.39
CA ASP A 552 -43.40 -44.69 10.28
C ASP A 552 -44.65 -44.03 9.63
N LEU A 553 -44.36 -43.43 8.46
CA LEU A 553 -44.88 -43.73 7.10
C LEU A 553 -46.39 -43.71 6.77
N GLN A 554 -46.75 -42.72 5.94
CA GLN A 554 -47.72 -42.69 4.79
C GLN A 554 -48.43 -41.30 4.75
N ALA A 555 -48.87 -40.70 3.64
CA ALA A 555 -48.54 -40.84 2.21
C ALA A 555 -49.10 -39.60 1.42
N VAL A 556 -48.38 -39.12 0.39
CA VAL A 556 -48.87 -38.33 -0.77
C VAL A 556 -49.65 -37.01 -0.55
N SER A 557 -49.04 -35.87 -0.93
CA SER A 557 -49.50 -35.05 -2.09
C SER A 557 -48.62 -33.81 -2.33
N ARG A 558 -48.78 -33.17 -3.50
CA ARG A 558 -47.91 -32.11 -4.04
C ARG A 558 -48.07 -30.76 -3.33
N THR A 559 -46.98 -30.06 -3.05
CA THR A 559 -46.80 -28.60 -3.20
C THR A 559 -45.32 -28.22 -2.96
N GLY A 560 -44.85 -27.11 -3.53
CA GLY A 560 -43.44 -26.73 -3.46
C GLY A 560 -43.04 -26.02 -2.15
N ARG A 561 -41.78 -26.23 -1.75
CA ARG A 561 -41.00 -25.35 -0.85
C ARG A 561 -39.63 -25.17 -1.53
N GLN A 562 -39.25 -23.96 -1.92
CA GLN A 562 -38.57 -22.99 -1.06
C GLN A 562 -37.43 -23.64 -0.26
N SER A 563 -36.22 -23.57 -0.83
CA SER A 563 -34.97 -23.79 -0.10
C SER A 563 -34.84 -22.76 1.04
N PRO A 564 -34.20 -23.11 2.17
CA PRO A 564 -34.02 -22.17 3.28
C PRO A 564 -33.18 -20.98 2.84
N ALA A 565 -33.55 -19.79 3.29
CA ALA A 565 -32.80 -18.57 3.02
C ALA A 565 -31.37 -18.69 3.57
N LEU A 566 -30.39 -18.59 2.66
CA LEU A 566 -29.03 -18.24 3.05
C LEU A 566 -29.10 -16.85 3.70
N CYS A 567 -28.80 -16.78 4.99
CA CYS A 567 -28.59 -15.50 5.66
C CYS A 567 -27.45 -14.77 4.94
N LEU A 568 -27.81 -13.73 4.19
CA LEU A 568 -26.83 -12.80 3.64
C LEU A 568 -26.07 -12.18 4.83
N PRO A 569 -24.74 -12.01 4.74
CA PRO A 569 -24.02 -11.21 5.72
C PRO A 569 -24.60 -9.79 5.73
N PRO A 570 -24.54 -9.08 6.88
CA PRO A 570 -25.05 -7.71 6.96
C PRO A 570 -24.36 -6.82 5.92
N PRO A 571 -25.07 -5.81 5.38
CA PRO A 571 -24.46 -4.84 4.48
C PRO A 571 -23.28 -4.16 5.19
N TRP A 572 -22.14 -4.10 4.50
CA TRP A 572 -20.97 -3.37 5.00
C TRP A 572 -21.31 -1.88 5.01
N PRO A 573 -21.18 -1.18 6.16
CA PRO A 573 -21.39 0.26 6.21
C PRO A 573 -20.38 1.00 5.33
N ASP A 574 -20.84 2.04 4.64
CA ASP A 574 -20.02 2.90 3.80
C ASP A 574 -18.99 3.67 4.66
N PHE A 575 -17.71 3.31 4.53
CA PHE A 575 -16.62 3.89 5.30
C PHE A 575 -15.40 4.14 4.40
N ALA A 576 -14.91 5.38 4.38
CA ALA A 576 -13.66 5.71 3.71
C ALA A 576 -12.44 5.23 4.52
N PHE A 577 -11.66 4.31 3.96
CA PHE A 577 -10.48 3.73 4.57
C PHE A 577 -9.21 4.48 4.19
N ARG A 578 -8.43 4.91 5.20
CA ARG A 578 -7.10 5.50 5.02
C ARG A 578 -6.00 4.43 5.08
N VAL A 579 -5.25 4.28 4.00
CA VAL A 579 -4.22 3.23 3.82
C VAL A 579 -2.92 3.84 3.28
N GLY A 580 -1.86 3.82 4.10
CA GLY A 580 -0.51 4.21 3.68
C GLY A 580 0.07 3.17 2.72
N PHE A 581 -0.10 3.36 1.41
CA PHE A 581 0.12 2.32 0.40
C PHE A 581 1.52 2.30 -0.22
N LEU A 582 2.30 3.34 0.00
CA LEU A 582 3.60 3.53 -0.64
C LEU A 582 4.69 3.74 0.41
N PRO A 583 5.98 3.53 0.09
CA PRO A 583 7.11 3.77 1.01
C PRO A 583 7.33 5.26 1.37
N LEU A 584 6.31 6.09 1.13
CA LEU A 584 6.36 7.53 0.90
C LEU A 584 5.46 8.32 1.86
N GLY A 585 4.68 7.64 2.72
CA GLY A 585 3.71 8.29 3.61
C GLY A 585 2.55 8.96 2.85
N LEU A 586 2.18 8.43 1.69
CA LEU A 586 1.00 8.85 0.93
C LEU A 586 -0.23 8.06 1.39
N ASP A 587 -1.26 8.80 1.77
CA ASP A 587 -2.56 8.29 2.19
C ASP A 587 -3.40 7.92 0.97
N LEU A 588 -3.70 6.63 0.78
CA LEU A 588 -4.79 6.25 -0.12
C LEU A 588 -6.11 6.23 0.65
N TYR A 589 -7.11 6.81 0.03
CA TYR A 589 -8.50 6.74 0.48
C TYR A 589 -9.23 5.74 -0.42
N PHE A 590 -9.62 4.60 0.16
CA PHE A 590 -10.58 3.68 -0.46
C PHE A 590 -11.95 3.98 0.14
N PHE A 591 -12.81 4.63 -0.63
CA PHE A 591 -14.19 4.93 -0.24
C PHE A 591 -15.09 3.67 -0.26
#